data_AF-A0A4V3UNM5-F1
#
_entry.id   AF-A0A4V3UNM5-F1
#
_cell.length_a   1.000
_cell.length_b   1.000
_cell.length_c   1.000
_cell.angle_alpha   90.00
_cell.angle_beta   90.00
_cell.angle_gamma   90.00
#
_symmetry.space_group_name_H-M   'P 1'
#
loop_
_entity.id
_entity.type
_entity.pdbx_description
1 polymer ?
#
loop_
_entity_poly.entity_id
_entity_poly.type
_entity_poly.pdbx_seq_one_letter_code
_entity_poly.pdbx_strand_id
1 'polypeptide(L)'
;MTSTFPLRSNHGRRILATVAETRAVGPPSRPWVSIPEDDNDLGQGYRDISFKELNSAANYAVCLLAATTHCGRFVYVGPNDLRYPIFALAAAKRRTMV
;
A
#
# COMPACT_ATOMS: atom_id res chain seq x y z
N MET A 1 -31.14 -10.67 -24.74
CA MET A 1 -30.22 -9.53 -25.02
C MET A 1 -29.05 -9.63 -24.06
N THR A 2 -27.92 -10.17 -24.50
CA THR A 2 -26.69 -10.34 -23.70
C THR A 2 -25.77 -9.16 -23.99
N SER A 3 -25.69 -8.21 -23.05
CA SER A 3 -24.74 -7.09 -23.14
C SER A 3 -23.34 -7.59 -22.79
N THR A 4 -22.52 -7.83 -23.80
CA THR A 4 -21.08 -8.07 -23.63
C THR A 4 -20.40 -6.73 -23.44
N PHE A 5 -20.10 -6.37 -22.18
CA PHE A 5 -19.26 -5.22 -21.88
C PHE A 5 -17.85 -5.47 -22.46
N PRO A 6 -17.33 -4.60 -23.35
CA PRO A 6 -15.99 -4.78 -23.89
C PRO A 6 -14.98 -4.40 -22.81
N LEU A 7 -14.40 -5.37 -22.12
CA LEU A 7 -13.20 -5.18 -21.31
C LEU A 7 -11.96 -4.99 -22.22
N ARG A 8 -11.96 -3.97 -23.08
CA ARG A 8 -10.72 -3.49 -23.71
C ARG A 8 -10.04 -2.52 -22.76
N SER A 9 -9.39 -3.09 -21.77
CA SER A 9 -8.67 -2.32 -20.77
C SER A 9 -7.33 -2.99 -20.52
N ASN A 10 -6.24 -2.34 -20.93
CA ASN A 10 -4.88 -2.67 -20.46
C ASN A 10 -4.70 -2.38 -18.95
N HIS A 11 -5.75 -1.94 -18.24
CA HIS A 11 -5.76 -1.74 -16.81
C HIS A 11 -5.88 -3.08 -16.07
N GLY A 12 -5.29 -3.17 -14.86
CA GLY A 12 -5.34 -4.39 -14.02
C GLY A 12 -4.21 -5.40 -14.22
N ARG A 13 -3.30 -5.20 -15.19
CA ARG A 13 -2.14 -6.11 -15.40
C ARG A 13 -1.01 -5.95 -14.38
N ARG A 14 -1.04 -4.90 -13.56
CA ARG A 14 -0.01 -4.60 -12.57
C ARG A 14 -0.49 -4.99 -11.19
N ILE A 15 0.31 -5.78 -10.47
CA ILE A 15 0.06 -6.10 -9.07
C ILE A 15 0.32 -4.89 -8.17
N LEU A 16 -0.38 -4.81 -7.03
CA LEU A 16 -0.29 -3.70 -6.08
C LEU A 16 1.16 -3.37 -5.68
N ALA A 17 1.97 -4.41 -5.41
CA ALA A 17 3.38 -4.29 -5.07
C ALA A 17 4.18 -3.53 -6.15
N THR A 18 4.08 -3.98 -7.41
CA THR A 18 4.75 -3.35 -8.56
C THR A 18 4.29 -1.91 -8.77
N VAL A 19 3.01 -1.61 -8.57
CA VAL A 19 2.50 -0.23 -8.71
C VAL A 19 3.10 0.68 -7.63
N ALA A 20 3.14 0.21 -6.38
CA ALA A 20 3.72 0.98 -5.27
C ALA A 20 5.22 1.23 -5.48
N GLU A 21 5.97 0.20 -5.89
CA GLU A 21 7.41 0.32 -6.19
C GLU A 21 7.69 1.26 -7.36
N THR A 22 6.95 1.10 -8.47
CA THR A 22 7.13 1.96 -9.65
C THR A 22 6.86 3.43 -9.31
N ARG A 23 5.81 3.69 -8.50
CA ARG A 23 5.47 5.06 -8.07
C ARG A 23 6.44 5.61 -7.03
N ALA A 24 7.13 4.76 -6.27
CA ALA A 24 8.17 5.17 -5.33
C ALA A 24 9.47 5.63 -6.02
N VAL A 25 9.75 5.14 -7.24
CA VAL A 25 10.92 5.54 -8.05
C VAL A 25 10.64 6.77 -8.92
N GLY A 26 9.37 7.04 -9.24
CA GLY A 26 8.94 8.26 -9.92
C GLY A 26 9.20 9.54 -9.10
N PRO A 27 8.62 10.70 -9.47
CA PRO A 27 8.80 11.94 -8.72
C PRO A 27 8.53 11.66 -7.23
N PRO A 28 9.54 11.78 -6.35
CA PRO A 28 9.50 11.25 -4.99
C PRO A 28 8.45 11.94 -4.10
N SER A 29 7.81 13.00 -4.60
CA SER A 29 6.81 13.81 -3.95
C SER A 29 5.36 13.44 -4.30
N ARG A 30 5.10 12.43 -5.15
CA ARG A 30 3.70 12.11 -5.49
C ARG A 30 2.97 11.57 -4.25
N PRO A 31 1.91 12.25 -3.77
CA PRO A 31 1.17 11.80 -2.60
C PRO A 31 0.46 10.48 -2.90
N TRP A 32 0.52 9.57 -1.94
CA TRP A 32 -0.28 8.35 -1.89
C TRP A 32 -1.56 8.60 -1.10
N VAL A 33 -1.45 9.26 0.05
CA VAL A 33 -2.57 9.61 0.93
C VAL A 33 -2.22 10.88 1.69
N SER A 34 -3.24 11.65 2.07
CA SER A 34 -3.12 12.79 2.98
C SER A 34 -3.80 12.43 4.29
N ILE A 35 -3.13 12.65 5.42
CA ILE A 35 -3.68 12.42 6.76
C ILE A 35 -3.84 13.76 7.49
N PRO A 36 -4.88 13.95 8.31
CA PRO A 36 -4.97 15.13 9.17
C PRO A 36 -3.71 15.26 10.04
N GLU A 37 -3.26 16.49 10.30
CA GLU A 37 -2.22 16.73 11.31
C GLU A 37 -2.78 16.49 12.73
N ASP A 38 -4.07 16.75 12.94
CA ASP A 38 -4.82 16.43 14.15
C ASP A 38 -6.18 15.81 13.78
N ASP A 39 -6.43 14.59 14.27
CA ASP A 39 -7.69 13.88 14.06
C ASP A 39 -8.90 14.57 14.73
N ASN A 40 -8.66 15.46 15.70
CA ASN A 40 -9.69 16.21 16.43
C ASN A 40 -9.90 17.63 15.88
N ASP A 41 -8.96 18.14 15.06
CA ASP A 41 -9.03 19.48 14.47
C ASP A 41 -8.55 19.47 13.01
N LEU A 42 -9.50 19.21 12.10
CA LEU A 42 -9.24 19.21 10.66
C LEU A 42 -8.83 20.59 10.11
N GLY A 43 -9.02 21.67 10.88
CA GLY A 43 -8.61 23.03 10.50
C GLY A 43 -7.09 23.21 10.46
N GLN A 44 -6.33 22.33 11.12
CA GLN A 44 -4.86 22.36 11.13
C GLN A 44 -4.24 21.90 9.81
N GLY A 45 -5.05 21.36 8.89
CA GLY A 45 -4.59 20.90 7.58
C GLY A 45 -4.20 19.42 7.56
N TYR A 46 -3.46 19.04 6.52
CA TYR A 46 -3.16 17.65 6.20
C TYR A 46 -1.69 17.49 5.82
N ARG A 47 -1.11 16.37 6.23
CA ARG A 47 0.19 15.90 5.79
C ARG A 47 0.06 14.90 4.66
N ASP A 48 0.74 15.17 3.56
CA ASP A 48 0.89 14.21 2.48
C ASP A 48 1.93 13.14 2.83
N ILE A 49 1.55 11.88 2.62
CA ILE A 49 2.43 10.71 2.67
C ILE A 49 2.68 10.26 1.24
N SER A 50 3.95 10.23 0.84
CA SER A 50 4.37 9.87 -0.52
C SER A 50 4.32 8.36 -0.78
N PHE A 51 4.31 7.97 -2.06
CA PHE A 51 4.55 6.58 -2.45
C PHE A 51 5.93 6.06 -1.99
N LYS A 52 6.92 6.94 -1.83
CA LYS A 52 8.25 6.59 -1.32
C LYS A 52 8.19 6.21 0.16
N GLU A 53 7.44 6.96 0.98
CA GLU A 53 7.22 6.64 2.39
C GLU A 53 6.43 5.34 2.54
N LEU A 54 5.35 5.16 1.78
CA LEU A 54 4.59 3.89 1.73
C LEU A 54 5.51 2.70 1.42
N ASN A 55 6.29 2.79 0.35
CA ASN A 55 7.14 1.67 -0.09
C ASN A 55 8.24 1.36 0.93
N SER A 56 8.81 2.39 1.56
CA SER A 56 9.79 2.23 2.63
C SER A 56 9.18 1.55 3.86
N ALA A 57 8.00 1.98 4.31
CA ALA A 57 7.28 1.38 5.42
C ALA A 57 6.90 -0.08 5.14
N ALA A 58 6.43 -0.39 3.93
CA ALA A 58 6.11 -1.74 3.53
C ALA A 58 7.35 -2.64 3.45
N ASN A 59 8.50 -2.14 2.96
CA ASN A 59 9.76 -2.89 2.97
C ASN A 59 10.20 -3.23 4.40
N TYR A 60 10.10 -2.28 5.32
CA TYR A 60 10.38 -2.55 6.74
C TYR A 60 9.43 -3.62 7.31
N ALA A 61 8.14 -3.51 6.99
CA ALA A 61 7.14 -4.48 7.44
C ALA A 61 7.35 -5.89 6.84
N VAL A 62 7.95 -6.04 5.66
CA VAL A 62 8.34 -7.36 5.12
C VAL A 62 9.33 -8.04 6.07
N CYS A 63 10.34 -7.32 6.55
CA CYS A 63 11.32 -7.84 7.50
C CYS A 63 10.67 -8.22 8.83
N LEU A 64 9.77 -7.37 9.34
CA LEU A 64 9.02 -7.64 10.57
C LEU A 64 8.17 -8.91 10.42
N LEU A 65 7.41 -9.05 9.33
CA LEU A 65 6.61 -10.24 9.06
C LEU A 65 7.48 -11.49 8.90
N ALA A 66 8.64 -11.39 8.26
CA ALA A 66 9.57 -12.53 8.13
C ALA A 66 10.09 -13.00 9.50
N ALA A 67 10.38 -12.07 10.41
CA ALA A 67 10.85 -12.38 11.76
C ALA A 67 9.76 -12.95 12.68
N THR A 68 8.50 -12.63 12.42
CA THR A 68 7.38 -12.93 13.34
C THR A 68 6.42 -14.01 12.84
N THR A 69 6.54 -14.45 11.58
CA THR A 69 5.57 -15.39 10.98
C THR A 69 6.26 -16.52 10.22
N HIS A 70 5.94 -17.75 10.62
CA HIS A 70 6.56 -18.96 10.07
C HIS A 70 5.91 -19.46 8.77
N CYS A 71 4.59 -19.28 8.59
CA CYS A 71 3.85 -19.91 7.48
C CYS A 71 3.41 -18.93 6.38
N GLY A 72 3.94 -17.70 6.37
CA GLY A 72 3.60 -16.68 5.37
C GLY A 72 2.16 -16.15 5.44
N ARG A 73 1.41 -16.51 6.49
CA ARG A 73 0.06 -16.02 6.78
C ARG A 73 0.09 -15.21 8.07
N PHE A 74 -0.64 -14.11 8.10
CA PHE A 74 -0.89 -13.33 9.30
C PHE A 74 -2.30 -12.74 9.23
N VAL A 75 -2.82 -12.35 10.39
CA VAL A 75 -4.09 -11.64 10.51
C VAL A 75 -3.79 -10.26 11.07
N TYR A 76 -4.35 -9.22 10.45
CA TYR A 76 -4.31 -7.88 11.00
C TYR A 76 -5.51 -7.69 11.94
N VAL A 77 -5.24 -7.44 13.22
CA VAL A 77 -6.25 -7.06 14.21
C VAL A 77 -5.80 -5.72 14.79
N GLY A 78 -6.41 -4.64 14.34
CA GLY A 78 -6.03 -3.30 14.74
C GLY A 78 -7.04 -2.24 14.26
N PRO A 79 -6.82 -0.97 14.64
CA PRO A 79 -7.62 0.16 14.18
C PRO A 79 -7.69 0.28 12.65
N ASN A 80 -8.75 0.90 12.14
CA ASN A 80 -8.92 1.16 10.71
C ASN A 80 -8.04 2.35 10.26
N ASP A 81 -6.72 2.17 10.26
CA ASP A 81 -5.75 3.19 9.86
C ASP A 81 -4.78 2.71 8.76
N LEU A 82 -3.80 3.57 8.44
CA LEU A 82 -2.81 3.30 7.38
C LEU A 82 -1.93 2.07 7.63
N ARG A 83 -1.91 1.50 8.83
CA ARG A 83 -1.15 0.26 9.10
C ARG A 83 -1.72 -0.91 8.32
N TYR A 84 -3.05 -0.99 8.14
CA TYR A 84 -3.67 -2.06 7.36
C TYR A 84 -3.13 -2.12 5.92
N PRO A 85 -3.20 -1.05 5.10
CA PRO A 85 -2.65 -1.08 3.75
C PRO A 85 -1.12 -1.28 3.71
N ILE A 86 -0.36 -0.81 4.71
CA ILE A 86 1.08 -1.06 4.81
C ILE A 86 1.36 -2.56 4.97
N PHE A 87 0.69 -3.24 5.90
CA PHE A 87 0.86 -4.68 6.10
C PHE A 87 0.34 -5.50 4.92
N ALA A 88 -0.78 -5.10 4.30
CA ALA A 88 -1.29 -5.73 3.09
C ALA A 88 -0.29 -5.64 1.93
N LEU A 89 0.36 -4.49 1.75
CA LEU A 89 1.40 -4.28 0.75
C LEU A 89 2.66 -5.11 1.07
N ALA A 90 3.07 -5.19 2.33
CA ALA A 90 4.18 -6.02 2.77
C ALA A 90 3.93 -7.51 2.49
N ALA A 91 2.70 -7.99 2.74
CA ALA A 91 2.29 -9.35 2.41
C ALA A 91 2.43 -9.64 0.90
N ALA A 92 1.96 -8.70 0.07
CA ALA A 92 2.05 -8.81 -1.39
C ALA A 92 3.51 -8.81 -1.87
N LYS A 93 4.36 -7.94 -1.30
CA LYS A 93 5.80 -7.89 -1.60
C LYS A 93 6.52 -9.19 -1.25
N ARG A 94 6.25 -9.75 -0.06
CA ARG A 94 6.86 -11.01 0.38
C ARG A 94 6.55 -12.18 -0.58
N ARG A 95 5.36 -12.21 -1.17
CA ARG A 95 4.96 -13.22 -2.16
C ARG A 95 5.63 -13.04 -3.53
N THR A 96 6.17 -11.86 -3.82
CA THR A 96 6.77 -11.51 -5.12
C THR A 96 8.31 -11.62 -5.09
N MET A 97 8.92 -11.90 -3.93
CA MET A 97 10.33 -12.30 -3.85
C MET A 97 10.47 -13.75 -4.32
N VAL A 98 10.64 -13.93 -5.64
CA VAL A 98 11.14 -15.15 -6.29
C VAL A 98 12.48 -14.81 -6.93
#